data_AF-A0A357BXA7-F1
#
_entry.id   AF-A0A357BXA7-F1
#
_cell.length_a   1.000
_cell.length_b   1.000
_cell.length_c   1.000
_cell.angle_alpha   90.00
_cell.angle_beta   90.00
_cell.angle_gamma   90.00
#
_symmetry.space_group_name_H-M   'P 1'
#
loop_
_entity.id
_entity.type
_entity.pdbx_description
1 polymer ?
#
loop_
_entity_poly.entity_id
_entity_poly.type
_entity_poly.pdbx_seq_one_letter_code
_entity_poly.pdbx_strand_id
1 'polypeptide(L)'
;MKFVTAKDLRMNTSSIWVDLPREQEMVITLNGKPVAIMTATSDKEFEHSLRAIRRARAMDAVTSLQQSSVQSGRNAISEKEIEAEIKKVRSNRK
;
A
#
# COMPACT_ATOMS: atom_id res chain seq x y z
N MET A 1 -11.54 13.86 -8.53
CA MET A 1 -11.63 12.95 -7.38
C MET A 1 -12.99 13.09 -6.69
N LYS A 2 -13.90 12.17 -6.99
CA LYS A 2 -15.28 12.16 -6.49
C LYS A 2 -15.37 11.38 -5.18
N PHE A 3 -16.09 11.92 -4.19
CA PHE A 3 -16.36 11.23 -2.94
C PHE A 3 -17.71 10.54 -3.01
N VAL A 4 -17.76 9.27 -2.59
CA VAL A 4 -18.96 8.44 -2.58
C VAL A 4 -19.12 7.88 -1.18
N THR A 5 -20.30 8.03 -0.59
CA THR A 5 -20.56 7.41 0.72
C THR A 5 -20.78 5.91 0.54
N ALA A 6 -20.48 5.11 1.57
CA ALA A 6 -20.78 3.68 1.56
C ALA A 6 -22.28 3.40 1.32
N LYS A 7 -23.16 4.33 1.74
CA LYS A 7 -24.60 4.29 1.45
C LYS A 7 -24.87 4.51 -0.04
N ASP A 8 -24.29 5.53 -0.66
CA ASP A 8 -24.48 5.83 -2.08
C ASP A 8 -23.90 4.73 -2.96
N LEU A 9 -22.77 4.13 -2.56
CA LEU A 9 -22.20 2.98 -3.26
C LEU A 9 -23.17 1.81 -3.35
N ARG A 10 -23.98 1.59 -2.29
CA ARG A 10 -25.01 0.56 -2.25
C ARG A 10 -26.29 0.94 -3.00
N MET A 11 -26.70 2.20 -2.92
CA MET A 11 -27.99 2.65 -3.46
C MET A 11 -27.93 3.04 -4.94
N ASN A 12 -26.78 3.54 -5.40
CA ASN A 12 -26.60 4.16 -6.72
C ASN A 12 -25.53 3.45 -7.56
N THR A 13 -25.34 2.14 -7.32
CA THR A 13 -24.27 1.32 -7.88
C THR A 13 -24.13 1.44 -9.40
N SER A 14 -25.24 1.42 -10.14
CA SER A 14 -25.23 1.52 -11.62
C SER A 14 -24.63 2.83 -12.13
N SER A 15 -25.07 3.97 -11.58
CA SER A 15 -24.52 5.29 -11.94
C SER A 15 -23.04 5.40 -11.61
N ILE A 16 -22.63 4.83 -10.48
CA ILE A 16 -21.24 4.85 -10.03
C ILE A 16 -20.34 4.07 -10.99
N TRP A 17 -20.77 2.90 -11.48
CA TRP A 17 -20.01 2.14 -12.47
C TRP A 17 -19.89 2.87 -13.81
N VAL A 18 -20.89 3.64 -14.22
CA VAL A 18 -20.84 4.48 -15.44
C VAL A 18 -19.87 5.66 -15.26
N ASP A 19 -19.86 6.27 -14.08
CA ASP A 19 -19.05 7.44 -13.80
C ASP A 19 -17.58 7.10 -13.50
N LEU A 20 -17.30 5.94 -12.91
CA LEU A 20 -15.97 5.57 -12.40
C LEU A 20 -14.86 5.65 -13.47
N PRO A 21 -15.05 5.15 -14.71
CA PRO A 21 -14.05 5.32 -15.77
C PRO A 21 -13.81 6.79 -16.16
N ARG A 22 -14.79 7.67 -16.00
CA ARG A 22 -14.67 9.11 -16.31
C ARG A 22 -13.96 9.88 -15.21
N GLU A 23 -14.24 9.51 -13.95
CA GLU A 23 -13.64 10.12 -12.76
C GLU A 23 -12.23 9.62 -12.46
N GLN A 24 -11.79 8.53 -13.11
CA GLN A 24 -10.54 7.77 -12.89
C GLN A 24 -10.48 7.09 -11.51
N GLU A 25 -10.68 7.86 -10.44
CA GLU A 25 -10.78 7.37 -9.07
C GLU A 25 -11.92 8.00 -8.27
N MET A 26 -12.46 7.20 -7.36
CA MET A 26 -13.46 7.62 -6.38
C MET A 26 -13.00 7.26 -4.96
N VAL A 27 -13.22 8.18 -4.01
CA VAL A 27 -12.96 7.95 -2.59
C VAL A 27 -14.22 7.49 -1.90
N ILE A 28 -14.18 6.28 -1.34
CA ILE A 28 -15.29 5.73 -0.57
C ILE A 28 -15.17 6.21 0.88
N THR A 29 -16.26 6.75 1.42
CA THR A 29 -16.33 7.24 2.79
C THR A 29 -17.31 6.46 3.66
N LEU A 30 -16.95 6.29 4.93
CA LEU A 30 -17.83 5.79 5.98
C LEU A 30 -17.89 6.83 7.09
N ASN A 31 -19.09 7.29 7.44
CA ASN A 31 -19.31 8.36 8.44
C ASN A 31 -18.43 9.60 8.18
N GLY A 32 -18.31 10.02 6.91
CA GLY A 32 -17.51 11.18 6.49
C GLY A 32 -15.99 10.94 6.42
N LYS A 33 -15.50 9.75 6.79
CA LYS A 33 -14.06 9.43 6.75
C LYS A 33 -13.72 8.59 5.53
N PRO A 34 -12.64 8.91 4.79
CA PRO A 34 -12.13 8.05 3.72
C PRO A 34 -11.77 6.66 4.26
N VAL A 35 -12.29 5.61 3.64
CA VAL A 35 -12.01 4.21 4.01
C VAL A 35 -11.48 3.38 2.84
N ALA A 36 -11.70 3.82 1.61
CA ALA A 36 -11.22 3.13 0.42
C ALA A 36 -11.04 4.09 -0.76
N ILE A 37 -10.22 3.69 -1.72
CA ILE A 37 -10.13 4.28 -3.05
C ILE A 37 -10.56 3.20 -4.03
N MET A 38 -11.49 3.54 -4.91
CA MET A 38 -11.95 2.70 -6.00
C MET A 38 -11.41 3.28 -7.32
N THR A 39 -10.71 2.46 -8.09
CA THR A 39 -10.15 2.84 -9.40
C THR A 39 -10.82 2.00 -10.48
N ALA A 40 -11.09 2.61 -11.63
CA ALA A 40 -11.48 1.86 -12.81
C ALA A 40 -10.35 0.91 -13.23
N THR A 41 -10.71 -0.27 -13.73
CA THR A 41 -9.78 -1.22 -14.34
C THR A 41 -10.48 -1.97 -15.47
N SER A 42 -9.72 -2.72 -16.27
CA SER A 42 -10.22 -3.65 -17.28
C SER A 42 -9.45 -4.97 -17.19
N ASP A 43 -9.92 -6.01 -17.87
CA ASP A 43 -9.24 -7.32 -17.91
C ASP A 43 -7.79 -7.21 -18.42
N LYS A 44 -7.52 -6.26 -19.32
CA LYS A 44 -6.18 -6.02 -19.87
C LYS A 44 -5.26 -5.34 -18.85
N GLU A 45 -5.80 -4.40 -18.09
CA GLU A 45 -5.03 -3.54 -17.17
C GLU A 45 -5.02 -4.04 -15.72
N PHE A 46 -5.84 -5.03 -15.37
CA PHE A 46 -6.04 -5.49 -14.01
C PHE A 46 -4.72 -5.89 -13.34
N GLU A 47 -3.96 -6.77 -14.00
CA GLU A 47 -2.70 -7.29 -13.51
C GLU A 47 -1.65 -6.17 -13.34
N HIS A 48 -1.60 -5.25 -14.29
CA HIS A 48 -0.69 -4.11 -14.24
C HIS A 48 -1.06 -3.15 -13.09
N SER A 49 -2.34 -2.80 -12.97
CA SER A 49 -2.88 -1.92 -11.92
C SER A 49 -2.67 -2.50 -10.53
N LEU A 50 -2.92 -3.80 -10.36
CA LEU A 50 -2.71 -4.49 -9.10
C LEU A 50 -1.23 -4.50 -8.69
N ARG A 51 -0.32 -4.75 -9.64
CA ARG A 51 1.13 -4.67 -9.40
C ARG A 51 1.55 -3.26 -8.99
N ALA A 52 1.04 -2.23 -9.63
CA ALA A 52 1.34 -0.84 -9.29
C ALA A 52 0.94 -0.52 -7.84
N ILE A 53 -0.27 -0.89 -7.43
CA ILE A 53 -0.74 -0.71 -6.04
C ILE A 53 0.14 -1.46 -5.04
N ARG A 54 0.50 -2.71 -5.33
CA ARG A 54 1.37 -3.51 -4.47
C ARG A 54 2.78 -2.91 -4.36
N ARG A 55 3.32 -2.39 -5.46
CA ARG A 55 4.62 -1.71 -5.48
C ARG A 55 4.61 -0.45 -4.62
N ALA A 56 3.57 0.38 -4.71
CA ALA A 56 3.43 1.56 -3.86
C ALA A 56 3.44 1.18 -2.36
N ARG A 57 2.67 0.17 -1.96
CA ARG A 57 2.67 -0.34 -0.57
C ARG A 57 4.03 -0.86 -0.13
N ALA A 58 4.75 -1.56 -1.01
CA ALA A 58 6.08 -2.07 -0.72
C ALA A 58 7.10 -0.92 -0.52
N MET A 59 7.01 0.13 -1.34
CA MET A 59 7.85 1.32 -1.21
C MET A 59 7.60 2.02 0.14
N ASP A 60 6.33 2.25 0.49
CA ASP A 60 5.98 2.87 1.78
C ASP A 60 6.48 2.05 2.98
N ALA A 61 6.38 0.72 2.90
CA ALA A 61 6.91 -0.18 3.92
C ALA A 61 8.43 -0.06 4.05
N VAL A 62 9.17 -0.05 2.93
CA VAL A 62 10.64 0.12 2.94
C VAL A 62 11.02 1.48 3.51
N THR A 63 10.35 2.55 3.11
CA THR A 63 10.59 3.89 3.65
C THR A 63 10.34 3.94 5.16
N SER A 64 9.28 3.31 5.64
CA SER A 64 8.98 3.24 7.08
C SER A 64 10.06 2.47 7.85
N LEU A 65 10.56 1.35 7.31
CA LEU A 65 11.67 0.59 7.89
C LEU A 65 12.95 1.42 7.95
N GLN A 66 13.28 2.14 6.89
CA GLN A 66 14.45 3.01 6.83
C GLN A 66 14.35 4.15 7.85
N GLN A 67 13.19 4.81 7.94
CA GLN A 67 12.95 5.86 8.93
C GLN A 67 13.09 5.35 10.37
N SER A 68 12.54 4.18 10.67
CA SER A 68 12.68 3.53 11.98
C SER A 68 14.14 3.15 12.28
N SER A 69 14.88 2.69 11.27
CA SER A 69 16.31 2.40 11.40
C SER A 69 17.12 3.65 11.77
N VAL A 70 16.83 4.78 11.13
CA VAL A 70 17.45 6.08 11.45
C VAL A 70 17.09 6.54 12.86
N GLN A 71 15.80 6.52 13.21
CA GLN A 71 15.33 6.95 14.54
C GLN A 71 15.94 6.11 15.67
N SER A 72 16.22 4.83 15.40
CA SER A 72 16.80 3.92 16.38
C SER A 72 18.33 3.77 16.28
N GLY A 73 18.99 4.58 15.43
CA GLY A 73 20.44 4.57 15.24
C GLY A 73 21.01 3.30 14.57
N ARG A 74 20.14 2.37 14.15
CA ARG A 74 20.54 1.10 13.51
C ARG A 74 21.00 1.28 12.07
N ASN A 75 20.76 2.46 11.49
CA ASN A 75 21.25 2.83 10.18
C ASN A 75 22.79 2.91 10.11
N ALA A 76 23.47 2.98 11.26
CA ALA A 76 24.92 3.07 11.37
C ALA A 76 25.60 1.75 11.79
N ILE A 77 24.90 0.61 11.72
CA ILE A 77 25.48 -0.68 12.07
C ILE A 77 26.68 -0.99 11.17
N SER A 78 27.80 -1.38 11.79
CA SER A 78 29.03 -1.67 11.05
C SER A 78 28.98 -3.05 10.39
N GLU A 79 29.74 -3.24 9.31
CA GLU A 79 29.89 -4.56 8.67
C GLU A 79 30.34 -5.63 9.65
N LYS A 80 31.20 -5.26 10.62
CA LYS A 80 31.69 -6.18 11.65
C LYS A 80 30.57 -6.69 12.57
N GLU A 81 29.65 -5.82 12.95
CA GLU A 81 28.48 -6.19 13.77
C GLU A 81 27.48 -7.04 12.98
N ILE A 82 27.28 -6.72 11.70
CA ILE A 82 26.44 -7.54 10.80
C ILE A 82 27.00 -8.95 10.68
N GLU A 83 28.30 -9.10 10.40
CA GLU A 83 28.93 -10.40 10.24
C GLU A 83 28.94 -11.20 11.54
N ALA A 84 29.14 -10.54 12.69
CA ALA A 84 29.04 -11.16 13.99
C ALA A 84 27.63 -11.76 14.24
N GLU A 85 26.57 -11.03 13.92
CA GLU A 85 25.19 -11.51 14.07
C GLU A 85 24.88 -12.67 13.09
N ILE A 86 25.30 -12.57 11.83
CA ILE A 86 25.14 -13.65 10.84
C ILE A 86 25.83 -14.93 11.33
N LYS A 87 27.08 -14.83 11.80
CA LYS A 87 27.85 -15.97 12.31
C LYS A 87 27.16 -16.62 13.51
N LYS A 88 26.67 -15.80 14.45
CA LYS A 88 25.93 -16.25 15.64
C LYS A 88 24.65 -17.01 15.29
N VAL A 89 23.84 -16.50 14.36
CA VAL A 89 22.61 -17.18 13.92
C VAL A 89 22.93 -18.50 13.21
N ARG A 90 23.97 -18.52 12.37
CA ARG A 90 24.39 -19.74 11.66
C ARG A 90 25.00 -20.80 12.57
N SER A 91 25.73 -20.42 13.62
CA SER A 91 26.28 -21.38 14.59
C SER A 91 25.19 -22.07 15.40
N ASN A 92 24.07 -21.38 15.68
CA ASN A 92 22.94 -21.92 16.43
C ASN A 92 22.01 -22.84 15.59
N ARG A 93 22.31 -23.03 14.30
CA ARG A 93 21.59 -23.97 13.42
C ARG A 93 22.27 -25.34 13.30
N LYS A 94 23.39 -25.55 14.01
CA LYS A 94 24.00 -26.88 14.21
C LYS A 94 23.37 -27.56 15.40
#